data_AF-A0A955H5M9-F1
#
_entry.id   AF-A0A955H5M9-F1
#
_cell.length_a   1.000
_cell.length_b   1.000
_cell.length_c   1.000
_cell.angle_alpha   90.00
_cell.angle_beta   90.00
_cell.angle_gamma   90.00
#
_symmetry.space_group_name_H-M   'P 1'
#
loop_
_entity.id
_entity.type
_entity.pdbx_description
1 polymer ?
#
loop_
_entity_poly.entity_id
_entity_poly.type
_entity_poly.pdbx_seq_one_letter_code
_entity_poly.pdbx_strand_id
1 'polypeptide(L)'
;MNEETNEVKVPNFEGEEMKMPENTDAQIATEESSSVINGPLLFSLAILLIVILGGMYFWFNSLDTTPAPTVTSERPSAEENNEPESTTAEAQTDTMLTTSTSDEISAIEADIEATNLESLDAELDAIDAELEAAVE
;
A
#
# COMPACT_ATOMS: atom_id res chain seq x y z
N MET A 1 -27.39 81.42 31.13
CA MET A 1 -26.92 80.69 29.95
C MET A 1 -25.74 81.44 29.37
N ASN A 2 -24.53 80.90 29.46
CA ASN A 2 -23.36 81.37 28.72
C ASN A 2 -22.82 80.17 27.94
N GLU A 3 -22.87 80.25 26.61
CA GLU A 3 -22.34 79.26 25.67
C GLU A 3 -20.86 79.56 25.44
N GLU A 4 -19.96 78.73 25.95
CA GLU A 4 -18.56 78.73 25.51
C GLU A 4 -18.39 77.66 24.43
N THR A 5 -18.25 78.14 23.19
CA THR A 5 -17.98 77.39 21.97
C THR A 5 -16.62 76.71 22.06
N ASN A 6 -16.60 75.40 22.30
CA ASN A 6 -15.37 74.61 22.26
C ASN A 6 -15.02 74.35 20.78
N GLU A 7 -14.16 75.19 20.20
CA GLU A 7 -13.65 75.00 18.85
C GLU A 7 -12.93 73.64 18.77
N VAL A 8 -13.49 72.73 17.97
CA VAL A 8 -12.88 71.43 17.70
C VAL A 8 -11.60 71.67 16.91
N LYS A 9 -10.45 71.61 17.59
CA LYS A 9 -9.14 71.71 16.96
C LYS A 9 -8.92 70.47 16.09
N VAL A 10 -9.18 70.59 14.80
CA VAL A 10 -8.87 69.52 13.85
C VAL A 10 -7.35 69.32 13.79
N PRO A 11 -6.87 68.07 13.74
CA PRO A 11 -5.45 67.80 13.64
C PRO A 11 -4.89 68.40 12.34
N ASN A 12 -3.80 69.16 12.45
CA ASN A 12 -3.10 69.75 11.33
C ASN A 12 -1.95 68.82 10.90
N PHE A 13 -2.03 68.28 9.69
CA PHE A 13 -1.05 67.35 9.10
C PHE A 13 -0.08 68.05 8.12
N GLU A 14 -0.09 69.38 8.08
CA GLU A 14 0.69 70.18 7.14
C GLU A 14 2.17 70.17 7.54
N GLY A 15 2.94 69.27 6.90
CA GLY A 15 4.36 69.03 7.16
C GLY A 15 4.71 67.60 7.56
N GLU A 16 3.72 66.72 7.76
CA GLU A 16 3.98 65.29 7.95
C GLU A 16 4.13 64.59 6.60
N GLU A 17 5.37 64.28 6.22
CA GLU A 17 5.63 63.35 5.13
C GLU A 17 5.13 61.96 5.53
N MET A 18 4.05 61.50 4.89
CA MET A 18 3.58 60.14 5.03
C MET A 18 4.66 59.19 4.51
N LYS A 19 5.47 58.64 5.43
CA LYS A 19 6.39 57.54 5.11
C LYS A 19 5.55 56.33 4.72
N MET A 20 5.43 56.10 3.42
CA MET A 20 5.00 54.81 2.91
C MET A 20 5.94 53.76 3.53
N PRO A 21 5.43 52.61 4.01
CA PRO A 21 6.32 51.51 4.35
C PRO A 21 7.18 51.26 3.11
N GLU A 22 8.48 51.51 3.27
CA GLU A 22 9.46 51.10 2.28
C GLU A 22 9.13 49.63 2.04
N ASN A 23 8.98 49.24 0.77
CA ASN A 23 8.99 47.83 0.43
C ASN A 23 10.27 47.30 1.06
N THR A 24 10.13 46.73 2.25
CA THR A 24 10.99 45.68 2.71
C THR A 24 10.79 44.72 1.56
N ASP A 25 11.74 44.71 0.62
CA ASP A 25 11.98 43.54 -0.18
C ASP A 25 11.81 42.45 0.85
N ALA A 26 10.72 41.69 0.69
CA ALA A 26 10.65 40.42 1.32
C ALA A 26 11.84 39.72 0.68
N GLN A 27 13.01 39.88 1.32
CA GLN A 27 13.86 38.79 1.64
C GLN A 27 12.89 37.78 2.22
N ILE A 28 12.25 37.04 1.30
CA ILE A 28 12.24 35.61 1.38
C ILE A 28 13.70 35.32 1.70
N ALA A 29 14.00 35.30 3.00
CA ALA A 29 14.95 34.38 3.53
C ALA A 29 14.39 33.06 3.02
N THR A 30 14.82 32.71 1.81
CA THR A 30 15.06 31.32 1.48
C THR A 30 16.04 30.96 2.59
N GLU A 31 15.48 30.41 3.67
CA GLU A 31 16.16 29.45 4.50
C GLU A 31 16.60 28.40 3.48
N GLU A 32 17.74 28.69 2.83
CA GLU A 32 18.59 27.71 2.19
C GLU A 32 18.93 26.81 3.35
N SER A 33 18.07 25.83 3.62
CA SER A 33 18.36 24.70 4.46
C SER A 33 19.50 24.02 3.73
N SER A 34 20.70 24.51 3.99
CA SER A 34 21.95 23.88 3.64
C SER A 34 21.90 22.57 4.41
N SER A 35 21.27 21.58 3.80
CA SER A 35 21.44 20.19 4.19
C SER A 35 22.94 20.03 4.25
N VAL A 36 23.47 19.94 5.46
CA VAL A 36 24.88 19.67 5.69
C VAL A 36 25.05 18.25 5.17
N ILE A 37 25.31 18.15 3.87
CA ILE A 37 25.66 16.90 3.21
C ILE A 37 27.03 16.56 3.78
N ASN A 38 27.00 15.87 4.90
CA ASN A 38 28.18 15.34 5.54
C ASN A 38 28.78 14.34 4.54
N GLY A 39 29.89 14.72 3.89
CA GLY A 39 30.59 13.87 2.92
C GLY A 39 30.80 12.43 3.43
N PRO A 40 31.18 12.22 4.70
CA PRO A 40 31.27 10.87 5.28
C PRO A 40 29.93 10.12 5.33
N LEU A 41 28.81 10.82 5.61
CA LEU A 41 27.47 10.23 5.64
C LEU A 41 27.03 9.80 4.24
N LEU A 42 27.20 10.67 3.24
CA LEU A 42 26.86 10.36 1.85
C LEU A 42 27.73 9.21 1.31
N PHE A 43 29.01 9.19 1.66
CA PHE A 43 29.93 8.12 1.30
C PHE A 43 29.55 6.79 1.98
N SER A 44 29.18 6.82 3.27
CA SER A 44 28.72 5.63 3.98
C SER A 44 27.42 5.07 3.40
N LEU A 45 26.50 5.94 2.98
CA LEU A 45 25.25 5.56 2.33
C LEU A 45 25.52 4.91 0.97
N ALA A 46 26.44 5.47 0.18
CA ALA A 46 26.83 4.91 -1.11
C ALA A 46 27.46 3.51 -0.97
N ILE A 47 28.34 3.31 0.01
CA ILE A 47 28.92 1.99 0.31
C ILE A 47 27.84 1.01 0.76
N LEU A 48 26.95 1.42 1.66
CA LEU A 48 25.85 0.60 2.15
C LEU A 48 24.99 0.09 0.97
N LEU A 49 24.64 0.97 0.04
CA LEU A 49 23.89 0.60 -1.15
C LEU A 49 24.63 -0.42 -2.01
N ILE A 50 25.95 -0.27 -2.22
CA ILE A 50 26.75 -1.23 -2.98
C ILE A 50 26.79 -2.60 -2.29
N VAL A 51 26.91 -2.64 -0.96
CA VAL A 51 26.89 -3.89 -0.18
C VAL A 51 25.53 -4.59 -0.30
N ILE A 52 24.43 -3.85 -0.17
CA ILE A 52 23.08 -4.39 -0.33
C ILE A 52 22.87 -4.92 -1.74
N LEU A 53 23.27 -4.16 -2.77
CA LEU A 53 23.14 -4.57 -4.17
C LEU A 53 23.98 -5.81 -4.47
N GLY A 54 25.23 -5.86 -3.98
CA GLY A 54 26.12 -7.01 -4.14
C GLY A 54 25.58 -8.26 -3.45
N GLY A 55 25.06 -8.11 -2.22
CA GLY A 55 24.42 -9.19 -1.48
C GLY A 55 23.17 -9.72 -2.17
N MET A 56 22.30 -8.82 -2.64
CA MET A 56 21.07 -9.18 -3.36
C MET A 56 21.38 -9.84 -4.71
N TYR A 57 22.37 -9.34 -5.45
CA TYR A 57 22.83 -9.95 -6.71
C TYR A 57 23.36 -11.37 -6.46
N PHE A 58 24.22 -11.57 -5.46
CA PHE A 58 24.74 -12.89 -5.11
C PHE A 58 23.64 -13.86 -4.68
N TRP A 59 22.70 -13.40 -3.87
CA TRP A 59 21.56 -14.20 -3.42
C TRP A 59 20.67 -14.61 -4.59
N PHE A 60 20.34 -13.69 -5.50
CA PHE A 60 19.53 -13.98 -6.68
C PHE A 60 20.18 -15.02 -7.60
N ASN A 61 21.48 -14.88 -7.91
CA ASN A 61 22.19 -15.86 -8.74
C ASN A 61 22.29 -17.25 -8.07
N SER A 62 22.21 -17.32 -6.75
CA SER A 62 22.20 -18.61 -6.03
C SER A 62 20.90 -19.39 -6.24
N LEU A 63 19.79 -18.72 -6.54
CA LEU A 63 18.49 -19.36 -6.79
C LEU A 63 18.44 -20.06 -8.16
N ASP A 64 19.11 -19.49 -9.17
CA ASP A 64 19.12 -20.02 -10.53
C ASP A 64 20.04 -21.25 -10.72
N THR A 65 20.83 -21.61 -9.70
CA THR A 65 21.75 -22.77 -9.75
C THR A 65 21.07 -24.08 -9.34
N THR A 66 19.75 -24.18 -9.45
CA THR A 66 19.09 -25.48 -9.43
C THR A 66 18.89 -25.93 -10.87
N PRO A 67 19.77 -26.78 -11.44
CA PRO A 67 19.42 -27.45 -12.69
C PRO A 67 18.11 -28.17 -12.44
N ALA A 68 17.05 -27.73 -13.12
CA ALA A 68 15.77 -28.42 -13.09
C ALA A 68 16.06 -29.91 -13.37
N PRO A 69 15.72 -30.84 -12.46
CA PRO A 69 15.79 -32.23 -12.82
C PRO A 69 14.84 -32.38 -14.01
N THR A 70 15.39 -32.70 -15.18
CA THR A 70 14.60 -33.21 -16.30
C THR A 70 14.13 -34.60 -15.86
N VAL A 71 13.14 -34.63 -14.98
CA VAL A 71 12.30 -35.78 -14.78
C VAL A 71 11.54 -35.92 -16.09
N THR A 72 12.06 -36.76 -16.97
CA THR A 72 11.25 -37.36 -18.00
C THR A 72 10.21 -38.18 -17.24
N SER A 73 9.11 -37.53 -16.86
CA SER A 73 7.93 -38.23 -16.35
C SER A 73 7.40 -39.02 -17.53
N GLU A 74 7.90 -40.25 -17.69
CA GLU A 74 7.25 -41.24 -18.53
C GLU A 74 5.86 -41.45 -17.92
N ARG A 75 4.88 -40.72 -18.47
CA ARG A 75 3.48 -40.98 -18.19
C ARG A 75 3.25 -42.45 -18.55
N PRO A 76 2.79 -43.30 -17.61
CA PRO A 76 2.42 -44.67 -17.92
C PRO A 76 1.53 -44.68 -19.15
N SER A 77 1.74 -45.62 -20.07
CA SER A 77 0.85 -45.74 -21.22
C SER A 77 -0.60 -45.94 -20.73
N ALA A 78 -1.59 -45.61 -21.56
CA ALA A 78 -2.99 -45.84 -21.20
C ALA A 78 -3.30 -47.32 -20.87
N GLU A 79 -2.41 -48.25 -21.26
CA GLU A 79 -2.53 -49.68 -20.97
C GLU A 79 -1.88 -50.07 -19.63
N GLU A 80 -0.94 -49.26 -19.12
CA GLU A 80 -0.26 -49.45 -17.83
C GLU A 80 -1.01 -48.76 -16.68
N ASN A 81 -1.89 -47.80 -17.01
CA ASN A 81 -2.76 -47.12 -16.07
C ASN A 81 -3.98 -47.99 -15.69
N ASN A 82 -3.85 -48.74 -14.59
CA ASN A 82 -4.94 -49.55 -14.02
C ASN A 82 -5.78 -48.78 -12.99
N GLU A 83 -5.63 -47.46 -12.87
CA GLU A 83 -6.47 -46.67 -11.97
C GLU A 83 -7.84 -46.42 -12.64
N PRO A 84 -8.96 -46.62 -11.92
CA PRO A 84 -10.25 -46.16 -12.41
C PRO A 84 -10.17 -44.64 -12.59
N GLU A 85 -10.60 -44.11 -13.75
CA GLU A 85 -10.65 -42.66 -14.00
C GLU A 85 -11.37 -41.98 -12.81
N SER A 86 -10.58 -41.32 -11.96
CA SER A 86 -11.08 -40.76 -10.71
C SER A 86 -11.81 -39.45 -11.03
N THR A 87 -13.13 -39.49 -10.97
CA THR A 87 -14.03 -38.33 -11.12
C THR A 87 -13.82 -37.26 -10.02
N THR A 88 -13.01 -37.55 -9.01
CA THR A 88 -12.72 -36.63 -7.89
C THR A 88 -11.85 -35.44 -8.32
N ALA A 89 -10.98 -35.60 -9.33
CA ALA A 89 -10.14 -34.50 -9.80
C ALA A 89 -10.92 -33.42 -10.56
N GLU A 90 -11.98 -33.80 -11.28
CA GLU A 90 -12.86 -32.84 -11.98
C GLU A 90 -13.75 -32.08 -11.00
N ALA A 91 -14.29 -32.75 -9.98
CA ALA A 91 -15.17 -32.13 -8.98
C ALA A 91 -14.49 -31.03 -8.13
N GLN A 92 -13.17 -31.13 -7.89
CA GLN A 92 -12.43 -30.10 -7.15
C GLN A 92 -12.13 -28.85 -7.99
N THR A 93 -12.10 -28.96 -9.32
CA THR A 93 -11.91 -27.80 -10.20
C THR A 93 -13.20 -26.98 -10.31
N ASP A 94 -14.36 -27.64 -10.30
CA ASP A 94 -15.66 -26.98 -10.32
C ASP A 94 -15.90 -26.08 -9.10
N THR A 95 -15.32 -26.41 -7.94
CA THR A 95 -15.49 -25.61 -6.72
C THR A 95 -14.71 -24.29 -6.76
N MET A 96 -13.62 -24.20 -7.53
CA MET A 96 -12.83 -22.98 -7.71
C MET A 96 -13.38 -22.03 -8.78
N LEU A 97 -14.40 -22.46 -9.54
CA LEU A 97 -15.02 -21.68 -10.62
C LEU A 97 -16.19 -20.78 -10.15
N THR A 98 -16.52 -20.78 -8.86
CA THR A 98 -17.66 -20.00 -8.31
C THR A 98 -17.44 -18.48 -8.35
N THR A 99 -16.21 -18.00 -8.51
CA THR A 99 -15.92 -16.56 -8.63
C THR A 99 -15.53 -16.22 -10.07
N SER A 100 -16.29 -15.35 -10.70
CA SER A 100 -16.00 -14.76 -12.01
C SER A 100 -14.81 -13.80 -11.91
N THR A 101 -14.10 -13.62 -13.02
CA THR A 101 -12.98 -12.65 -13.13
C THR A 101 -13.44 -11.28 -13.66
N SER A 102 -14.73 -11.00 -13.63
CA SER A 102 -15.31 -9.80 -14.23
C SER A 102 -15.33 -8.63 -13.23
N ASP A 103 -15.00 -7.44 -13.72
CA ASP A 103 -15.04 -6.18 -12.96
C ASP A 103 -16.42 -5.48 -13.06
N GLU A 104 -17.41 -6.11 -13.70
CA GLU A 104 -18.78 -5.59 -13.79
C GLU A 104 -19.55 -5.85 -12.48
N ILE A 105 -20.24 -4.82 -11.95
CA ILE A 105 -20.99 -4.93 -10.69
C ILE A 105 -22.00 -6.09 -10.72
N SER A 106 -22.70 -6.29 -11.85
CA SER A 106 -23.66 -7.39 -11.99
C SER A 106 -23.03 -8.77 -11.93
N ALA A 107 -21.75 -8.92 -12.28
CA ALA A 107 -21.05 -10.20 -12.18
C ALA A 107 -20.63 -10.48 -10.72
N ILE A 108 -20.17 -9.45 -10.01
CA ILE A 108 -19.83 -9.55 -8.58
C ILE A 108 -21.07 -9.89 -7.74
N GLU A 109 -22.22 -9.29 -8.05
CA GLU A 109 -23.48 -9.59 -7.37
C GLU A 109 -23.90 -11.06 -7.57
N ALA A 110 -23.74 -11.57 -8.80
CA ALA A 110 -24.04 -12.98 -9.10
C ALA A 110 -23.08 -13.95 -8.40
N ASP A 111 -21.79 -13.61 -8.31
CA ASP A 111 -20.79 -14.43 -7.61
C ASP A 111 -21.05 -14.48 -6.09
N ILE A 112 -21.46 -13.36 -5.50
CA ILE A 112 -21.83 -13.28 -4.09
C ILE A 112 -23.10 -14.11 -3.82
N GLU A 113 -24.11 -14.03 -4.69
CA GLU A 113 -25.33 -14.83 -4.55
C GLU A 113 -25.08 -16.33 -4.78
N ALA A 114 -24.12 -16.67 -5.66
CA ALA A 114 -23.68 -18.04 -5.88
C ALA A 114 -22.80 -18.58 -4.72
N THR A 115 -22.25 -17.70 -3.88
CA THR A 115 -21.50 -18.10 -2.69
C THR A 115 -22.47 -18.52 -1.59
N ASN A 116 -22.36 -19.76 -1.11
CA ASN A 116 -23.24 -20.29 -0.07
C ASN A 116 -22.84 -19.80 1.33
N LEU A 117 -23.22 -18.55 1.66
CA LEU A 117 -22.90 -17.91 2.95
C LEU A 117 -23.62 -18.54 4.15
N GLU A 118 -24.81 -19.12 3.94
CA GLU A 118 -25.57 -19.79 4.99
C GLU A 118 -24.85 -21.05 5.52
N SER A 119 -24.18 -21.79 4.63
CA SER A 119 -23.35 -22.94 5.04
C SER A 119 -22.15 -22.49 5.87
N LEU A 120 -21.54 -21.36 5.51
CA LEU A 120 -20.38 -20.82 6.22
C LEU A 120 -20.74 -20.38 7.64
N ASP A 121 -21.91 -19.78 7.86
CA ASP A 121 -22.37 -19.43 9.22
C ASP A 121 -22.52 -20.68 10.09
N ALA A 122 -23.13 -21.74 9.57
CA ALA A 122 -23.27 -23.01 10.29
C ALA A 122 -21.92 -23.70 10.57
N GLU A 123 -20.97 -23.60 9.65
CA GLU A 123 -19.60 -24.11 9.83
C GLU A 123 -18.82 -23.32 10.88
N LEU A 124 -18.98 -21.99 10.93
CA LEU A 124 -18.34 -21.15 11.94
C LEU A 124 -18.90 -21.42 13.35
N ASP A 125 -20.22 -21.55 13.49
CA ASP A 125 -20.84 -21.94 14.76
C ASP A 125 -20.33 -23.31 15.26
N ALA A 126 -20.12 -24.26 14.34
CA ALA A 126 -19.57 -25.57 14.68
C ALA A 126 -18.11 -25.48 15.16
N ILE A 127 -17.29 -24.66 14.50
CA ILE A 127 -15.89 -24.41 14.89
C ILE A 127 -15.81 -23.75 16.27
N ASP A 128 -16.68 -22.76 16.55
CA ASP A 128 -16.72 -22.10 17.86
C ASP A 128 -17.07 -23.09 18.98
N ALA A 129 -18.05 -23.97 18.74
CA ALA A 129 -18.42 -25.03 19.67
C ALA A 129 -17.29 -26.04 19.90
N GLU A 130 -16.54 -26.42 18.86
CA GLU A 130 -15.36 -27.29 18.97
C GLU A 130 -14.21 -26.61 19.73
N LEU A 131 -13.96 -25.33 19.48
CA LEU A 131 -12.89 -24.58 20.13
C LEU A 131 -13.18 -24.36 21.62
N GLU A 132 -14.42 -24.05 21.99
CA GLU A 132 -14.81 -23.91 23.40
C GLU A 132 -14.69 -25.24 24.15
N ALA A 133 -15.11 -26.35 23.53
CA ALA A 133 -14.94 -27.69 24.09
C ALA A 133 -13.47 -28.12 24.22
N ALA A 134 -12.54 -27.55 23.45
CA ALA A 134 -11.11 -27.85 23.50
C ALA A 134 -10.34 -27.07 24.57
N VAL A 135 -10.92 -25.97 25.09
CA VAL A 135 -10.27 -25.07 26.06
C VAL A 135 -10.78 -25.31 27.50
N GLU A 136 -11.88 -26.06 27.67
CA GLU A 136 -12.37 -26.56 28.96
C GLU A 136 -11.72 -27.89 29.38
#